data_AF-A0AA39MGK2-F1
#
_entry.id   AF-A0AA39MGK2-F1
#
_cell.length_a   1.000
_cell.length_b   1.000
_cell.length_c   1.000
_cell.angle_alpha   90.00
_cell.angle_beta   90.00
_cell.angle_gamma   90.00
#
_symmetry.space_group_name_H-M   'P 1'
#
loop_
_entity.id
_entity.type
_entity.pdbx_description
1 polymer ?
#
loop_
_entity_poly.entity_id
_entity_poly.type
_entity_poly.pdbx_seq_one_letter_code
_entity_poly.pdbx_strand_id
1 'polypeptide(L)'
;MSTLPPELVELIIHDIWHSEMPSWTRQSFMTTCPRINRTWKYAYAHIVSRDIYITNLRYLYYLCDVASCRKSMIYDDLVPRLTRTITCFADLEEYYSPDSAAIRVYNLLIKLPNYIGFRILFPLAEYISLEVKWIGGLRFTDDTEVHGLPFHLGRRRYLSKSAQENKVRMDIYVCITDPDPSSTLYRKSWSSTSFLALNNYCYPGMQLVYWELPYDVDVRGGSLQLRQTLCLHQAKGDLKGVNRYLWMAAQRGHGSRAKLLFK
;
A
#
# COMPACT_ATOMS: atom_id res chain seq x y z
N MET A 1 9.72 3.36 -37.81
CA MET A 1 9.96 3.53 -36.35
C MET A 1 10.59 2.24 -35.84
N SER A 2 11.79 2.32 -35.27
CA SER A 2 12.43 1.15 -34.65
C SER A 2 11.70 0.81 -33.35
N THR A 3 11.08 -0.36 -33.30
CA THR A 3 10.46 -0.88 -32.08
C THR A 3 11.51 -1.60 -31.26
N LEU A 4 11.61 -1.27 -29.97
CA LEU A 4 12.43 -2.03 -29.03
C LEU A 4 12.01 -3.53 -29.06
N PRO A 5 12.98 -4.46 -28.91
CA PRO A 5 12.70 -5.86 -28.65
C PRO A 5 11.73 -6.02 -27.46
N PRO A 6 10.76 -6.97 -27.52
CA PRO A 6 9.80 -7.19 -26.44
C PRO A 6 10.44 -7.41 -25.06
N GLU A 7 11.58 -8.09 -25.02
CA GLU A 7 12.32 -8.40 -23.78
C GLU A 7 12.83 -7.12 -23.10
N LEU A 8 13.30 -6.15 -23.89
CA LEU A 8 13.72 -4.85 -23.36
C LEU A 8 12.53 -4.03 -22.88
N VAL A 9 11.38 -4.13 -23.57
CA VAL A 9 10.14 -3.47 -23.13
C VAL A 9 9.67 -4.03 -21.79
N GLU A 10 9.70 -5.35 -21.61
CA GLU A 10 9.36 -6.01 -20.34
C GLU A 10 10.28 -5.57 -19.20
N LEU A 11 11.60 -5.53 -19.43
CA LEU A 11 12.57 -5.06 -18.43
C LEU A 11 12.32 -3.61 -18.02
N ILE A 12 12.15 -2.70 -18.99
CA ILE A 12 11.88 -1.29 -18.71
C ILE A 12 10.61 -1.12 -17.88
N ILE A 13 9.53 -1.81 -18.27
CA ILE A 13 8.26 -1.73 -17.56
C ILE A 13 8.41 -2.32 -16.15
N HIS A 14 9.11 -3.44 -16.01
CA HIS A 14 9.34 -4.08 -14.72
C HIS A 14 10.10 -3.14 -13.78
N ASP A 15 11.18 -2.54 -14.23
CA ASP A 15 12.03 -1.68 -13.43
C ASP A 15 11.30 -0.40 -13.02
N ILE A 16 10.59 0.23 -13.95
CA ILE A 16 9.76 1.41 -13.65
C ILE A 16 8.63 1.01 -12.68
N TRP A 17 7.92 -0.09 -12.92
CA TRP A 17 6.76 -0.45 -12.12
C TRP A 17 7.10 -0.73 -10.65
N HIS A 18 8.27 -1.31 -10.40
CA HIS A 18 8.76 -1.63 -9.06
C HIS A 18 9.64 -0.54 -8.45
N SER A 19 9.90 0.56 -9.15
CA SER A 19 10.62 1.68 -8.55
C SER A 19 9.74 2.39 -7.52
N GLU A 20 10.40 2.97 -6.51
CA GLU A 20 9.75 3.96 -5.66
C GLU A 20 9.41 5.19 -6.50
N MET A 21 8.13 5.56 -6.55
CA MET A 21 7.68 6.76 -7.23
C MET A 21 6.35 7.25 -6.61
N PRO A 22 6.09 8.57 -6.64
CA PRO A 22 4.80 9.14 -6.26
C PRO A 22 3.64 8.53 -7.07
N SER A 23 2.42 8.50 -6.52
CA SER A 23 1.30 7.91 -7.27
C SER A 23 0.95 8.68 -8.54
N TRP A 24 1.22 9.98 -8.63
CA TRP A 24 0.95 10.76 -9.83
C TRP A 24 1.83 10.30 -11.00
N THR A 25 3.12 10.06 -10.74
CA THR A 25 4.06 9.49 -11.72
C THR A 25 3.59 8.12 -12.16
N ARG A 26 3.19 7.29 -11.19
CA ARG A 26 2.65 5.96 -11.46
C ARG A 26 1.38 6.01 -12.30
N GLN A 27 0.45 6.94 -12.01
CA GLN A 27 -0.77 7.13 -12.79
C GLN A 27 -0.47 7.59 -14.23
N SER A 28 0.51 8.47 -14.42
CA SER A 28 0.99 8.87 -15.74
C SER A 28 1.51 7.65 -16.52
N PHE A 29 2.32 6.81 -15.87
CA PHE A 29 2.81 5.57 -16.46
C PHE A 29 1.67 4.61 -16.81
N MET A 30 0.73 4.38 -15.89
CA MET A 30 -0.44 3.50 -16.08
C MET A 30 -1.32 3.91 -17.27
N THR A 31 -1.42 5.22 -17.53
CA THR A 31 -2.27 5.74 -18.62
C THR A 31 -1.53 5.85 -19.95
N THR A 32 -0.22 6.04 -19.92
CA THR A 32 0.60 6.28 -21.13
C THR A 32 1.17 4.98 -21.69
N CYS A 33 1.73 4.10 -20.83
CA CYS A 33 2.42 2.89 -21.26
C CYS A 33 1.56 1.98 -22.16
N PRO A 34 0.28 1.69 -21.82
CA PRO A 34 -0.58 0.85 -22.67
C PRO A 34 -0.94 1.46 -24.04
N ARG A 35 -0.67 2.77 -24.24
CA ARG A 35 -1.03 3.51 -25.46
C ARG A 35 0.12 3.63 -26.46
N ILE A 36 1.35 3.26 -26.08
CA ILE A 36 2.53 3.39 -26.95
C ILE A 36 2.39 2.52 -28.20
N ASN A 37 2.23 1.20 -28.00
CA ASN A 37 1.87 0.24 -29.04
C ASN A 37 1.40 -1.08 -28.39
N ARG A 38 1.09 -2.09 -29.22
CA ARG A 38 0.64 -3.41 -28.74
C ARG A 38 1.65 -4.11 -27.85
N THR A 39 2.95 -4.09 -28.18
CA THR A 39 4.01 -4.73 -27.39
C THR A 39 4.08 -4.16 -25.98
N TRP A 40 4.09 -2.83 -25.84
CA TRP A 40 4.09 -2.16 -24.54
C TRP A 40 2.81 -2.44 -23.74
N LYS A 41 1.65 -2.48 -24.42
CA LYS A 41 0.38 -2.84 -23.78
C LYS A 41 0.41 -4.25 -23.18
N TYR A 42 0.88 -5.24 -23.93
CA TYR A 42 0.90 -6.63 -23.47
C TYR A 42 1.89 -6.84 -22.32
N ALA A 43 3.11 -6.30 -22.47
CA ALA A 43 4.12 -6.36 -21.41
C ALA A 43 3.63 -5.66 -20.12
N TYR A 44 3.05 -4.47 -20.25
CA TYR A 44 2.43 -3.74 -19.13
C TYR A 44 1.33 -4.56 -18.46
N ALA A 45 0.38 -5.09 -19.23
CA ALA A 45 -0.75 -5.84 -18.68
C ALA A 45 -0.27 -7.07 -17.90
N HIS A 46 0.73 -7.78 -18.43
CA HIS A 46 1.32 -8.95 -17.78
C HIS A 46 1.97 -8.59 -16.43
N ILE A 47 2.82 -7.57 -16.40
CA ILE A 47 3.53 -7.13 -15.18
C ILE A 47 2.54 -6.58 -14.14
N VAL A 48 1.70 -5.62 -14.53
CA VAL A 48 0.80 -4.91 -13.61
C VAL A 48 -0.34 -5.77 -13.10
N SER A 49 -0.78 -6.79 -13.86
CA SER A 49 -1.80 -7.73 -13.38
C SER A 49 -1.32 -8.62 -12.24
N ARG A 50 0.00 -8.85 -12.15
CA ARG A 50 0.64 -9.64 -11.10
C ARG A 50 0.84 -8.83 -9.83
N ASP A 51 1.37 -7.61 -9.97
CA ASP A 51 1.72 -6.75 -8.85
C ASP A 51 0.95 -5.43 -8.97
N ILE A 52 -0.22 -5.35 -8.32
CA ILE A 52 -1.14 -4.23 -8.49
C ILE A 52 -0.76 -3.08 -7.56
N TYR A 53 -0.70 -1.85 -8.07
CA TYR A 53 -0.59 -0.63 -7.26
C TYR A 53 -1.89 0.17 -7.30
N ILE A 54 -2.55 0.33 -6.15
CA ILE A 54 -3.76 1.14 -6.00
C ILE A 54 -3.36 2.59 -5.73
N THR A 55 -3.51 3.42 -6.75
CA THR A 55 -3.11 4.85 -6.72
C THR A 55 -4.24 5.79 -6.32
N ASN A 56 -5.50 5.41 -6.55
CA ASN A 56 -6.65 6.22 -6.18
C ASN A 56 -7.94 5.37 -6.09
N LEU A 57 -9.01 5.96 -5.56
CA LEU A 57 -10.29 5.28 -5.36
C LEU A 57 -10.92 4.81 -6.67
N ARG A 58 -10.85 5.62 -7.74
CA ARG A 58 -11.42 5.26 -9.04
C ARG A 58 -10.77 3.99 -9.59
N TYR A 59 -9.46 3.87 -9.43
CA TYR A 59 -8.72 2.70 -9.84
C TYR A 59 -9.04 1.47 -8.98
N LEU A 60 -9.24 1.64 -7.66
CA LEU A 60 -9.75 0.56 -6.82
C LEU A 60 -11.13 0.05 -7.31
N TYR A 61 -12.08 0.96 -7.59
CA TYR A 61 -13.39 0.56 -8.12
C TYR A 61 -13.27 -0.17 -9.45
N TYR A 62 -12.43 0.33 -10.34
CA TYR A 62 -12.14 -0.30 -11.62
C TYR A 62 -11.58 -1.71 -11.45
N LEU A 63 -10.61 -1.91 -10.57
CA LEU A 63 -10.04 -3.23 -10.31
C LEU A 63 -11.07 -4.22 -9.77
N CYS A 64 -11.95 -3.79 -8.86
CA CYS A 64 -13.02 -4.64 -8.35
C CYS A 64 -14.03 -5.01 -9.45
N ASP A 65 -14.38 -4.08 -10.33
CA ASP A 65 -15.24 -4.34 -11.49
C ASP A 65 -14.58 -5.33 -12.46
N VAL A 66 -13.30 -5.13 -12.78
CA VAL A 66 -12.51 -6.06 -13.62
C VAL A 66 -12.45 -7.45 -12.98
N ALA A 67 -12.14 -7.54 -11.68
CA ALA A 67 -12.05 -8.82 -10.99
C ALA A 67 -13.40 -9.55 -10.95
N SER A 68 -14.51 -8.81 -10.84
CA SER A 68 -15.86 -9.37 -10.77
C SER A 68 -16.42 -9.76 -12.14
N CYS A 69 -16.17 -8.94 -13.16
CA CYS A 69 -16.77 -9.09 -14.49
C CYS A 69 -15.84 -9.70 -15.53
N ARG A 70 -14.54 -9.87 -15.20
CA ARG A 70 -13.47 -10.37 -16.09
C ARG A 70 -13.44 -9.66 -17.45
N LYS A 71 -13.64 -8.34 -17.42
CA LYS A 71 -13.64 -7.50 -18.61
C LYS A 71 -12.75 -6.30 -18.37
N SER A 72 -11.61 -6.28 -19.05
CA SER A 72 -10.71 -5.14 -19.03
C SER A 72 -10.10 -4.92 -20.41
N MET A 73 -10.15 -3.68 -20.90
CA MET A 73 -9.42 -3.31 -22.11
C MET A 73 -7.89 -3.35 -21.93
N ILE A 74 -7.42 -3.25 -20.68
CA ILE A 74 -6.00 -3.19 -20.34
C ILE A 74 -5.51 -4.57 -19.91
N TYR A 75 -6.21 -5.20 -18.97
CA TYR A 75 -5.81 -6.45 -18.32
C TYR A 75 -6.39 -7.70 -18.94
N ASP A 76 -7.29 -7.58 -19.92
CA ASP A 76 -8.03 -8.70 -20.50
C ASP A 76 -8.65 -9.60 -19.41
N ASP A 77 -8.20 -10.85 -19.30
CA ASP A 77 -8.59 -11.81 -18.26
C ASP A 77 -7.52 -12.04 -17.18
N LEU A 78 -6.40 -11.31 -17.24
CA LEU A 78 -5.24 -11.48 -16.34
C LEU A 78 -5.56 -11.09 -14.90
N VAL A 79 -6.46 -10.12 -14.68
CA VAL A 79 -6.96 -9.76 -13.36
C VAL A 79 -8.32 -10.43 -13.14
N PRO A 80 -8.50 -11.23 -12.07
CA PRO A 80 -7.61 -11.39 -10.91
C PRO A 80 -6.68 -12.61 -11.00
N ARG A 81 -6.63 -13.31 -12.16
CA ARG A 81 -5.96 -14.60 -12.34
C ARG A 81 -4.46 -14.61 -12.01
N LEU A 82 -3.76 -13.50 -12.23
CA LEU A 82 -2.32 -13.39 -12.00
C LEU A 82 -1.96 -12.59 -10.75
N THR A 83 -2.94 -11.93 -10.11
CA THR A 83 -2.68 -10.98 -9.02
C THR A 83 -2.13 -11.68 -7.78
N ARG A 84 -0.87 -11.41 -7.47
CA ARG A 84 -0.14 -11.94 -6.30
C ARG A 84 0.04 -10.90 -5.21
N THR A 85 0.24 -9.65 -5.60
CA THR A 85 0.43 -8.54 -4.65
C THR A 85 -0.49 -7.39 -4.98
N ILE A 86 -0.93 -6.70 -3.92
CA ILE A 86 -1.72 -5.48 -4.01
C ILE A 86 -1.07 -4.47 -3.06
N THR A 87 -0.59 -3.37 -3.60
CA THR A 87 0.12 -2.33 -2.86
C THR A 87 -0.62 -1.01 -2.96
N CYS A 88 -0.77 -0.29 -1.85
CA CYS A 88 -1.14 1.11 -1.84
C CYS A 88 0.05 1.87 -1.26
N PHE A 89 0.74 2.63 -2.12
CA PHE A 89 1.89 3.43 -1.74
C PHE A 89 1.50 4.91 -1.80
N ALA A 90 1.67 5.62 -0.70
CA ALA A 90 1.44 7.06 -0.60
C ALA A 90 2.77 7.77 -0.31
N ASP A 91 3.14 8.68 -1.22
CA ASP A 91 4.31 9.53 -1.06
C ASP A 91 3.91 10.87 -0.45
N LEU A 92 4.40 11.17 0.75
CA LEU A 92 4.15 12.40 1.48
C LEU A 92 5.43 13.24 1.64
N GLU A 93 6.50 12.92 0.91
CA GLU A 93 7.74 13.71 0.95
C GLU A 93 7.54 15.13 0.37
N GLU A 94 6.65 15.27 -0.61
CA GLU A 94 6.45 16.54 -1.32
C GLU A 94 5.38 17.43 -0.64
N TYR A 95 5.84 18.51 0.01
CA TYR A 95 5.01 19.42 0.81
C TYR A 95 3.87 20.10 0.02
N TYR A 96 4.09 20.39 -1.28
CA TYR A 96 3.16 21.22 -2.07
C TYR A 96 2.00 20.45 -2.72
N SER A 97 2.07 19.12 -2.76
CA SER A 97 0.97 18.27 -3.18
C SER A 97 1.18 16.86 -2.63
N PRO A 98 1.02 16.64 -1.30
CA PRO A 98 1.08 15.30 -0.74
C PRO A 98 0.14 14.41 -1.54
N ASP A 99 0.51 13.14 -1.74
CA ASP A 99 -0.20 12.18 -2.58
C ASP A 99 -1.61 11.90 -2.05
N SER A 100 -2.51 12.87 -2.25
CA SER A 100 -3.77 13.00 -1.54
C SER A 100 -4.75 11.93 -1.99
N ALA A 101 -4.58 11.44 -3.21
CA ALA A 101 -5.36 10.34 -3.74
C ALA A 101 -4.92 9.00 -3.13
N ALA A 102 -3.61 8.72 -3.11
CA ALA A 102 -3.11 7.47 -2.53
C ALA A 102 -3.31 7.44 -1.02
N ILE A 103 -3.06 8.54 -0.29
CA ILE A 103 -3.27 8.57 1.16
C ILE A 103 -4.75 8.41 1.55
N ARG A 104 -5.69 8.86 0.70
CA ARG A 104 -7.13 8.59 0.91
C ARG A 104 -7.44 7.11 0.78
N VAL A 105 -6.88 6.44 -0.24
CA VAL A 105 -7.03 5.00 -0.41
C VAL A 105 -6.37 4.25 0.74
N TYR A 106 -5.16 4.64 1.12
CA TYR A 106 -4.42 4.10 2.25
C TYR A 106 -5.28 4.13 3.51
N ASN A 107 -5.81 5.31 3.85
CA ASN A 107 -6.67 5.54 4.99
C ASN A 107 -8.00 4.77 4.90
N LEU A 108 -8.51 4.54 3.69
CA LEU A 108 -9.69 3.72 3.48
C LEU A 108 -9.39 2.24 3.76
N LEU A 109 -8.33 1.71 3.17
CA LEU A 109 -7.94 0.30 3.28
C LEU A 109 -7.57 -0.06 4.72
N ILE A 110 -6.75 0.75 5.40
CA ILE A 110 -6.33 0.47 6.78
C ILE A 110 -7.55 0.39 7.73
N LYS A 111 -8.59 1.19 7.47
CA LYS A 111 -9.83 1.25 8.27
C LYS A 111 -10.83 0.14 7.95
N LEU A 112 -10.59 -0.67 6.92
CA LEU A 112 -11.56 -1.70 6.55
C LEU A 112 -11.76 -2.68 7.71
N PRO A 113 -13.03 -2.99 8.06
CA PRO A 113 -13.35 -3.85 9.19
C PRO A 113 -12.83 -5.26 9.01
N ASN A 114 -12.73 -5.72 7.76
CA ASN A 114 -12.08 -6.94 7.31
C ASN A 114 -11.81 -6.84 5.80
N TYR A 115 -11.13 -7.86 5.27
CA TYR A 115 -10.67 -7.91 3.88
C TYR A 115 -11.32 -9.04 3.07
N ILE A 116 -12.48 -9.53 3.51
CA ILE A 116 -13.13 -10.70 2.88
C ILE A 116 -13.45 -10.48 1.40
N GLY A 117 -13.83 -9.25 1.01
CA GLY A 117 -14.05 -8.90 -0.38
C GLY A 117 -12.80 -9.02 -1.25
N PHE A 118 -11.64 -8.57 -0.76
CA PHE A 118 -10.36 -8.74 -1.46
C PHE A 118 -9.96 -10.21 -1.56
N ARG A 119 -10.19 -11.00 -0.51
CA ARG A 119 -9.93 -12.45 -0.52
C ARG A 119 -10.72 -13.19 -1.59
N ILE A 120 -11.98 -12.78 -1.80
CA ILE A 120 -12.86 -13.38 -2.81
C ILE A 120 -12.43 -12.94 -4.21
N LEU A 121 -12.17 -11.65 -4.41
CA LEU A 121 -11.82 -11.12 -5.73
C LEU A 121 -10.42 -11.49 -6.17
N PHE A 122 -9.44 -11.56 -5.27
CA PHE A 122 -8.03 -11.79 -5.58
C PHE A 122 -7.52 -13.02 -4.80
N PRO A 123 -7.92 -14.24 -5.20
CA PRO A 123 -7.67 -15.44 -4.42
C PRO A 123 -6.19 -15.85 -4.33
N LEU A 124 -5.35 -15.33 -5.23
CA LEU A 124 -3.90 -15.56 -5.24
C LEU A 124 -3.12 -14.47 -4.49
N ALA A 125 -3.77 -13.38 -4.08
CA ALA A 125 -3.11 -12.34 -3.33
C ALA A 125 -2.88 -12.79 -1.88
N GLU A 126 -1.61 -12.82 -1.45
CA GLU A 126 -1.26 -13.29 -0.10
C GLU A 126 -1.48 -12.22 0.97
N TYR A 127 -1.27 -10.96 0.61
CA TYR A 127 -1.41 -9.80 1.49
C TYR A 127 -1.71 -8.54 0.68
N ILE A 128 -2.19 -7.51 1.38
CA ILE A 128 -2.20 -6.13 0.88
C ILE A 128 -1.10 -5.35 1.61
N SER A 129 -0.21 -4.74 0.84
CA SER A 129 0.84 -3.86 1.33
C SER A 129 0.31 -2.42 1.37
N LEU A 130 0.37 -1.79 2.53
CA LEU A 130 0.02 -0.40 2.74
C LEU A 130 1.29 0.33 3.13
N GLU A 131 1.79 1.18 2.24
CA GLU A 131 3.08 1.84 2.36
C GLU A 131 2.93 3.35 2.34
N VAL A 132 3.66 4.03 3.22
CA VAL A 132 3.75 5.50 3.27
C VAL A 132 5.19 5.90 3.41
N LYS A 133 5.61 6.89 2.64
CA LYS A 133 6.91 7.53 2.74
C LYS A 133 6.74 9.01 3.07
N TRP A 134 7.59 9.59 3.92
CA TRP A 134 7.57 11.01 4.23
C TRP A 134 8.93 11.50 4.76
N ILE A 135 9.18 12.81 4.66
CA ILE A 135 10.34 13.43 5.30
C ILE A 135 9.92 13.92 6.70
N GLY A 136 10.74 13.59 7.70
CA GLY A 136 10.43 13.69 9.12
C GLY A 136 10.21 15.10 9.65
N GLY A 137 9.40 15.14 10.70
CA GLY A 137 9.13 16.26 11.62
C GLY A 137 8.36 15.79 12.87
N LEU A 138 8.65 14.56 13.35
CA LEU A 138 7.93 13.98 14.48
C LEU A 138 8.56 14.37 15.81
N ARG A 139 7.74 14.88 16.74
CA ARG A 139 8.05 14.95 18.17
C ARG A 139 7.83 13.58 18.79
N PHE A 140 8.90 12.97 19.27
CA PHE A 140 8.79 11.86 20.21
C PHE A 140 8.43 12.38 21.60
N THR A 141 7.84 11.54 22.44
CA THR A 141 7.44 11.89 23.83
C THR A 141 8.61 12.33 24.72
N ASP A 142 9.84 12.11 24.26
CA ASP A 142 11.08 12.35 24.99
C ASP A 142 11.78 13.63 24.46
N ASP A 143 11.01 14.67 24.12
CA ASP A 143 11.45 16.00 23.65
C ASP A 143 12.39 16.04 22.44
N THR A 144 12.49 14.94 21.69
CA THR A 144 13.36 14.88 20.53
C THR A 144 12.54 14.96 19.26
N GLU A 145 12.77 16.03 18.51
CA GLU A 145 12.27 16.16 17.15
C GLU A 145 13.27 15.53 16.18
N VAL A 146 12.80 14.58 15.37
CA VAL A 146 13.56 14.12 14.21
C VAL A 146 13.03 14.83 12.99
N HIS A 147 13.79 15.81 12.53
CA HIS A 147 13.51 16.60 11.34
C HIS A 147 14.35 16.12 10.17
N GLY A 148 13.79 16.18 8.97
CA GLY A 148 14.56 16.05 7.73
C GLY A 148 14.97 14.64 7.35
N LEU A 149 14.65 13.61 8.15
CA LEU A 149 14.97 12.22 7.80
C LEU A 149 13.84 11.55 7.02
N PRO A 150 14.13 10.81 5.95
CA PRO A 150 13.14 10.02 5.24
C PRO A 150 12.70 8.80 6.09
N PHE A 151 11.39 8.72 6.31
CA PHE A 151 10.72 7.60 6.94
C PHE A 151 9.92 6.83 5.89
N HIS A 152 9.96 5.50 5.99
CA HIS A 152 9.12 4.59 5.24
C HIS A 152 8.42 3.65 6.21
N LEU A 153 7.09 3.74 6.26
CA LEU A 153 6.23 2.88 7.04
C LEU A 153 5.46 1.96 6.11
N GLY A 154 5.60 0.67 6.32
CA GLY A 154 4.82 -0.31 5.59
C GLY A 154 4.11 -1.29 6.49
N ARG A 155 2.97 -1.75 5.98
CA ARG A 155 2.01 -2.58 6.69
C ARG A 155 1.48 -3.64 5.74
N ARG A 156 1.81 -4.90 6.00
CA ARG A 156 1.32 -6.04 5.22
C ARG A 156 0.21 -6.71 5.99
N ARG A 157 -1.02 -6.57 5.51
CA ARG A 157 -2.18 -7.26 6.07
C ARG A 157 -2.46 -8.51 5.25
N TYR A 158 -2.27 -9.67 5.86
CA TYR A 158 -2.37 -10.96 5.17
C TYR A 158 -3.83 -11.33 4.88
N LEU A 159 -4.04 -11.95 3.71
CA LEU A 159 -5.34 -12.40 3.20
C LEU A 159 -5.59 -13.90 3.43
N SER A 160 -4.71 -14.58 4.16
CA SER A 160 -4.66 -16.03 4.27
C SER A 160 -5.98 -16.69 4.71
N LYS A 161 -6.20 -17.93 4.24
CA LYS A 161 -7.36 -18.76 4.60
C LYS A 161 -7.29 -19.36 6.00
N SER A 162 -6.10 -19.43 6.60
CA SER A 162 -5.83 -20.04 7.91
C SER A 162 -6.09 -19.12 9.10
N ALA A 163 -6.45 -17.87 8.85
CA ALA A 163 -7.02 -16.99 9.86
C ALA A 163 -8.22 -17.67 10.52
N GLN A 164 -8.14 -17.99 11.83
CA GLN A 164 -9.34 -18.15 12.65
C GLN A 164 -10.29 -17.00 12.29
N GLU A 165 -11.58 -17.27 12.05
CA GLU A 165 -12.50 -16.37 11.31
C GLU A 165 -12.44 -14.88 11.68
N ASN A 166 -12.03 -14.57 12.91
CA ASN A 166 -11.99 -13.22 13.49
C ASN A 166 -10.58 -12.66 13.77
N LYS A 167 -9.49 -13.29 13.30
CA LYS A 167 -8.10 -12.83 13.50
C LYS A 167 -7.33 -12.74 12.19
N VAL A 168 -6.52 -11.70 12.01
CA VAL A 168 -5.70 -11.50 10.81
C VAL A 168 -4.27 -11.12 11.19
N ARG A 169 -3.29 -11.74 10.53
CA ARG A 169 -1.89 -11.38 10.70
C ARG A 169 -1.61 -10.05 10.00
N MET A 170 -0.84 -9.20 10.65
CA MET A 170 -0.34 -7.96 10.10
C MET A 170 1.13 -7.79 10.45
N ASP A 171 1.98 -7.58 9.45
CA ASP A 171 3.38 -7.23 9.66
C ASP A 171 3.52 -5.72 9.48
N ILE A 172 4.20 -5.05 10.41
CA ILE A 172 4.53 -3.64 10.35
C ILE A 172 6.05 -3.53 10.22
N TYR A 173 6.51 -2.70 9.30
CA TYR A 173 7.91 -2.34 9.17
C TYR A 173 8.06 -0.83 9.09
N VAL A 174 9.09 -0.32 9.77
CA VAL A 174 9.53 1.07 9.66
C VAL A 174 10.98 1.03 9.21
N CYS A 175 11.28 1.73 8.13
CA CYS A 175 12.63 2.00 7.69
C CYS A 175 12.90 3.50 7.81
N ILE A 176 14.08 3.84 8.31
CA ILE A 176 14.56 5.22 8.40
C ILE A 176 15.88 5.26 7.64
N THR A 177 15.93 6.00 6.54
CA THR A 177 17.14 6.10 5.72
C THR A 177 18.01 7.24 6.23
N ASP A 178 19.27 6.92 6.52
CA ASP A 178 20.35 7.76 7.00
C ASP A 178 20.13 8.49 8.33
N PRO A 179 20.28 7.80 9.47
CA PRO A 179 21.03 8.40 10.54
C PRO A 179 22.51 8.29 10.15
N ASP A 180 23.26 9.39 10.14
CA ASP A 180 24.71 9.36 10.31
C ASP A 180 25.07 8.31 11.40
N PRO A 181 26.07 7.43 11.25
CA PRO A 181 26.50 6.50 12.32
C PRO A 181 26.75 7.19 13.68
N SER A 182 27.06 8.48 13.66
CA SER A 182 27.22 9.33 14.83
C SER A 182 25.92 9.99 15.35
N SER A 183 24.82 9.87 14.59
CA SER A 183 23.49 10.35 14.94
C SER A 183 23.03 9.75 16.27
N THR A 184 22.44 10.61 17.10
CA THR A 184 21.84 10.23 18.38
C THR A 184 20.72 9.20 18.24
N LEU A 185 20.21 8.96 17.03
CA LEU A 185 19.22 7.92 16.73
C LEU A 185 19.76 6.49 16.83
N TYR A 186 21.06 6.27 16.59
CA TYR A 186 21.69 4.95 16.79
C TYR A 186 21.99 4.65 18.25
N ARG A 187 22.31 5.70 19.03
CA ARG A 187 22.65 5.55 20.46
C ARG A 187 21.40 5.42 21.35
N LYS A 188 20.22 5.77 20.83
CA LYS A 188 18.96 5.69 21.57
C LYS A 188 18.39 4.27 21.55
N SER A 189 17.93 3.82 22.72
CA SER A 189 16.97 2.73 22.79
C SER A 189 15.67 3.22 22.16
N TRP A 190 15.33 2.73 20.97
CA TRP A 190 14.02 2.97 20.36
C TRP A 190 12.95 2.39 21.28
N SER A 191 12.31 3.25 22.05
CA SER A 191 11.26 2.90 22.99
C SER A 191 9.98 2.53 22.24
N SER A 192 9.13 1.70 22.86
CA SER A 192 7.79 1.41 22.36
C SER A 192 6.97 2.68 22.07
N THR A 193 7.19 3.76 22.85
CA THR A 193 6.57 5.07 22.66
C THR A 193 7.00 5.74 21.36
N SER A 194 8.27 5.63 20.98
CA SER A 194 8.79 6.19 19.74
C SER A 194 8.16 5.51 18.52
N PHE A 195 8.06 4.18 18.55
CA PHE A 195 7.40 3.42 17.49
C PHE A 195 5.90 3.74 17.39
N LEU A 196 5.22 3.92 18.53
CA LEU A 196 3.82 4.34 18.58
C LEU A 196 3.58 5.72 17.96
N ALA A 197 4.48 6.69 18.20
CA ALA A 197 4.38 8.01 17.59
C ALA A 197 4.46 7.92 16.05
N LEU A 198 5.37 7.10 15.52
CA LEU A 198 5.49 6.85 14.07
C LEU A 198 4.25 6.17 13.50
N ASN A 199 3.72 5.18 14.22
CA ASN A 199 2.50 4.49 13.83
C ASN A 199 1.28 5.44 13.79
N ASN A 200 1.20 6.37 14.74
CA ASN A 200 0.12 7.35 14.87
C ASN A 200 0.22 8.53 13.90
N TYR A 201 1.42 8.88 13.42
CA TYR A 201 1.60 10.05 12.54
C TYR A 201 0.85 9.91 11.21
N CYS A 202 0.95 8.74 10.57
CA CYS A 202 0.19 8.46 9.36
C CYS A 202 -1.29 8.14 9.65
N TYR A 203 -1.67 7.99 10.93
CA TYR A 203 -3.02 7.59 11.33
C TYR A 203 -3.34 7.91 12.81
N PRO A 204 -3.98 9.03 13.13
CA PRO A 204 -4.38 9.34 14.51
C PRO A 204 -5.52 8.40 14.95
N GLY A 205 -5.37 7.76 16.11
CA GLY A 205 -6.49 7.11 16.83
C GLY A 205 -6.69 5.61 16.60
N MET A 206 -5.76 4.91 15.94
CA MET A 206 -5.69 3.44 16.03
C MET A 206 -4.52 3.05 16.93
N GLN A 207 -4.83 2.62 18.16
CA GLN A 207 -3.91 1.82 18.98
C GLN A 207 -3.74 0.44 18.33
N LEU A 208 -3.05 0.38 17.19
CA LEU A 208 -2.75 -0.89 16.51
C LEU A 208 -1.54 -1.60 17.14
N VAL A 209 -0.76 -0.91 17.98
CA VAL A 209 0.45 -1.45 18.59
C VAL A 209 0.22 -1.64 20.08
N TYR A 210 0.32 -2.88 20.54
CA TYR A 210 0.40 -3.20 21.96
C TYR A 210 1.78 -2.83 22.50
N TRP A 211 1.80 -2.21 23.68
CA TRP A 211 2.96 -1.61 24.34
C TRP A 211 4.15 -2.55 24.62
N GLU A 212 3.96 -3.87 24.50
CA GLU A 212 4.81 -4.89 25.15
C GLU A 212 5.43 -5.94 24.20
N LEU A 213 5.30 -5.82 22.88
CA LEU A 213 5.87 -6.84 21.98
C LEU A 213 7.29 -6.47 21.51
N PRO A 214 8.22 -7.44 21.47
CA PRO A 214 9.60 -7.18 21.06
C PRO A 214 9.65 -6.75 19.59
N TYR A 215 10.49 -5.75 19.32
CA TYR A 215 10.78 -5.27 17.97
C TYR A 215 12.09 -5.89 17.51
N ASP A 216 12.12 -6.44 16.30
CA ASP A 216 13.38 -6.79 15.66
C ASP A 216 13.98 -5.51 15.09
N VAL A 217 15.14 -5.12 15.61
CA VAL A 217 15.93 -3.97 15.15
C VAL A 217 17.08 -4.51 14.31
N ASP A 218 17.16 -4.13 13.04
CA ASP A 218 18.29 -4.44 12.16
C ASP A 218 18.88 -3.14 11.61
N VAL A 219 20.21 -3.09 11.51
CA VAL A 219 20.94 -1.96 10.95
C VAL A 219 21.70 -2.48 9.74
N ARG A 220 21.23 -2.10 8.54
CA ARG A 220 21.87 -2.47 7.27
C ARG A 220 22.02 -1.27 6.37
N GLY A 221 23.23 -1.07 5.83
CA GLY A 221 23.50 -0.15 4.73
C GLY A 221 23.06 1.29 4.98
N GLY A 222 23.24 1.82 6.20
CA GLY A 222 22.83 3.19 6.54
C GLY A 222 21.33 3.37 6.76
N SER A 223 20.59 2.29 6.98
CA SER A 223 19.17 2.34 7.35
C SER A 223 18.92 1.65 8.69
N LEU A 224 18.03 2.25 9.48
CA LEU A 224 17.48 1.61 10.66
C LEU A 224 16.16 0.95 10.28
N GLN A 225 16.03 -0.34 10.55
CA GLN A 225 14.83 -1.12 10.26
C GLN A 225 14.23 -1.66 11.54
N LEU A 226 12.93 -1.42 11.72
CA LEU A 226 12.12 -1.88 12.84
C LEU A 226 11.01 -2.75 12.29
N ARG A 227 10.86 -3.97 12.82
CA ARG A 227 9.80 -4.89 12.40
C ARG A 227 8.99 -5.40 13.57
N GLN A 228 7.68 -5.52 13.35
CA GLN A 228 6.74 -6.12 14.29
C GLN A 228 5.73 -6.99 13.54
N THR A 229 5.35 -8.13 14.14
CA THR A 229 4.25 -8.97 13.66
C THR A 229 3.12 -8.96 14.69
N LEU A 230 1.91 -8.68 14.23
CA LEU A 230 0.71 -8.52 15.04
C LEU A 230 -0.39 -9.48 14.58
N CYS A 231 -1.28 -9.83 15.51
CA CYS A 231 -2.50 -10.55 15.22
C CYS A 231 -3.69 -9.65 15.60
N LEU A 232 -4.38 -9.12 14.60
CA LEU A 232 -5.48 -8.18 14.79
C LEU A 232 -6.82 -8.91 14.81
N HIS A 233 -7.72 -8.46 15.67
CA HIS A 233 -9.12 -8.83 15.56
C HIS A 233 -9.76 -8.13 14.37
N GLN A 234 -10.50 -8.88 13.55
CA GLN A 234 -11.29 -8.33 12.45
C GLN A 234 -12.77 -8.57 12.73
N ALA A 235 -13.62 -7.64 12.30
CA ALA A 235 -15.06 -7.85 12.39
C ALA A 235 -15.44 -9.06 11.53
N LYS A 236 -16.40 -9.87 12.00
CA LYS A 236 -16.92 -11.02 11.26
C LYS A 236 -17.28 -10.59 9.84
N GLY A 237 -16.88 -11.41 8.86
CA GLY A 237 -16.96 -11.08 7.44
C GLY A 237 -18.38 -10.76 6.97
N ASP A 238 -18.72 -9.46 6.92
CA ASP A 238 -19.92 -8.96 6.27
C ASP A 238 -19.56 -8.17 5.02
N LEU A 239 -19.75 -8.80 3.85
CA LEU A 239 -19.56 -8.15 2.54
C LEU A 239 -20.44 -6.91 2.40
N LYS A 240 -21.65 -6.87 2.98
CA LYS A 240 -22.53 -5.69 2.94
C LYS A 240 -21.92 -4.54 3.72
N GLY A 241 -21.35 -4.82 4.90
CA GLY A 241 -20.63 -3.84 5.71
C GLY A 241 -19.40 -3.26 5.00
N VAL A 242 -18.58 -4.11 4.39
CA VAL A 242 -17.40 -3.66 3.61
C VAL A 242 -17.83 -2.80 2.41
N ASN A 243 -18.84 -3.26 1.66
CA ASN A 243 -19.42 -2.49 0.56
C ASN A 243 -19.96 -1.15 1.00
N ARG A 244 -20.70 -1.11 2.12
CA ARG A 244 -21.24 0.13 2.69
C ARG A 244 -20.10 1.09 3.06
N TYR A 245 -19.03 0.58 3.66
CA TYR A 245 -17.86 1.39 4.03
C TYR A 245 -17.21 2.03 2.80
N LEU A 246 -16.95 1.23 1.77
CA LEU A 246 -16.35 1.72 0.52
C LEU A 246 -17.31 2.65 -0.24
N TRP A 247 -18.62 2.39 -0.21
CA TRP A 247 -19.63 3.27 -0.80
C TRP A 247 -19.68 4.64 -0.11
N MET A 248 -19.67 4.66 1.23
CA MET A 248 -19.63 5.91 2.00
C MET A 248 -18.35 6.71 1.70
N ALA A 249 -17.22 6.03 1.55
CA ALA A 249 -15.96 6.67 1.16
C ALA A 249 -16.02 7.29 -0.25
N ALA A 250 -16.69 6.63 -1.20
CA ALA A 250 -16.92 7.17 -2.55
C ALA A 250 -17.79 8.44 -2.53
N GLN A 251 -18.87 8.45 -1.74
CA GLN A 251 -19.83 9.56 -1.72
C GLN A 251 -19.22 10.86 -1.19
N ARG A 252 -18.24 10.78 -0.29
CA ARG A 252 -17.53 11.95 0.26
C ARG A 252 -16.53 12.56 -0.73
N GLY A 253 -16.23 11.89 -1.84
CA GLY A 253 -15.18 12.28 -2.78
C GLY A 253 -15.65 13.06 -4.00
N HIS A 254 -16.81 12.73 -4.58
CA HIS A 254 -17.55 13.43 -5.64
C HIS A 254 -18.70 12.50 -6.05
N GLY A 255 -19.89 13.05 -6.35
CA GLY A 255 -21.21 12.39 -6.48
C GLY A 255 -21.39 11.27 -7.54
N SER A 256 -20.44 10.37 -7.69
CA SER A 256 -20.54 9.16 -8.50
C SER A 256 -21.39 8.10 -7.79
N ARG A 257 -22.35 7.50 -8.49
CA ARG A 257 -23.10 6.30 -8.05
C ARG A 257 -22.13 5.14 -7.84
N ALA A 258 -21.63 4.95 -6.62
CA ALA A 258 -20.88 3.75 -6.26
C ALA A 258 -21.83 2.53 -6.33
N LYS A 259 -21.52 1.59 -7.23
CA LYS A 259 -22.13 0.26 -7.23
C LYS A 259 -21.52 -0.56 -6.08
N LEU A 260 -22.26 -1.57 -5.60
CA LEU A 260 -21.71 -2.57 -4.67
C LEU A 260 -20.44 -3.17 -5.27
N LEU A 261 -19.35 -3.13 -4.51
CA LEU A 261 -18.01 -3.54 -4.95
C LEU A 261 -17.80 -5.05 -4.90
N PHE A 262 -18.44 -5.70 -3.93
CA PHE A 262 -18.41 -7.14 -3.72
C PHE A 262 -19.86 -7.65 -3.84
N LYS A 263 -20.08 -8.74 -4.57
CA LYS A 263 -21.40 -9.37 -4.71
C LYS A 263 -21.38 -10.75 -4.10
#